data_AF-A0A523BV16-F1
#
_entry.id   AF-A0A523BV16-F1
#
_cell.length_a   1.000
_cell.length_b   1.000
_cell.length_c   1.000
_cell.angle_alpha   90.00
_cell.angle_beta   90.00
_cell.angle_gamma   90.00
#
_symmetry.space_group_name_H-M   'P 1'
#
loop_
_entity.id
_entity.type
_entity.pdbx_description
1 polymer ?
#
loop_
_entity_poly.entity_id
_entity_poly.type
_entity_poly.pdbx_seq_one_letter_code
_entity_poly.pdbx_strand_id
1 'polypeptide(L)'
;MTPTGTEAIKRILGGIPFTAELYWLIRQRGKPINTRFSLRGLQAHMPEIAPVVASLNKAAPVGKKVLVFATLHYWIEHAALLSLSLAAQGHKVTMGYLPYADWQKEINMFDLRRQNAYARKVLEQAGPVLDIVSFLTARAPYMPLPAELVEAVKEVSLYDTQYTLQNEEVDFESDIYKLRLNRNREIAQAALAWLRQSKPDVVIVPNGTIQELGVFYRVARHLKIPTVTYEFSDQRQRIWVARNSEVMRQDTNALWQAKRENPLSETQMERMRSLMMARQRGSMWENFARMWQGVPTEGGQQARQHLGLDKRPVVLLATNVLGDSLTLGRQVFSKSMAEWISRTVQYFIGRPDIQLVIRVHPGEVLTHGQSMVDVVHEVLPRLPENIRLIKPKDEINTYDLIDVADVGLVYTTTVGMEMAMTGVPVVVAGQTHYRGRGFTHDPDSWVSYYKLLGQLLEHPAEFRLNREQVTEAWHYAYRFFFDYPQPFPWHLVRLWDDYKTRPLEKVLQGECCEQYARTFRYLVGEPIDWSLERGNGQCD
;
A
#
# COMPACT_ATOMS: atom_id res chain seq x y z
N MET A 1 -8.82 32.61 8.32
CA MET A 1 -8.74 32.92 9.77
C MET A 1 -7.56 33.83 10.02
N THR A 2 -7.73 34.94 10.73
CA THR A 2 -6.63 35.82 11.17
C THR A 2 -5.75 35.06 12.16
N PRO A 3 -4.43 34.93 11.94
CA PRO A 3 -3.57 34.20 12.85
C PRO A 3 -3.57 34.85 14.23
N THR A 4 -3.65 34.05 15.30
CA THR A 4 -3.41 34.52 16.67
C THR A 4 -2.00 35.13 16.76
N GLY A 5 -1.77 36.07 17.69
CA GLY A 5 -0.49 36.78 17.82
C GLY A 5 0.72 35.84 17.88
N THR A 6 0.57 34.66 18.49
CA THR A 6 1.61 33.62 18.56
C THR A 6 1.91 32.97 17.20
N GLU A 7 0.90 32.67 16.37
CA GLU A 7 1.11 32.09 15.03
C GLU A 7 1.68 33.11 14.04
N ALA A 8 1.30 34.39 14.18
CA ALA A 8 1.91 35.47 13.40
C ALA A 8 3.42 35.61 13.71
N ILE A 9 3.79 35.56 15.00
CA ILE A 9 5.20 35.60 15.43
C ILE A 9 5.96 34.39 14.91
N LYS A 10 5.40 33.17 15.01
CA LYS A 10 6.05 31.96 14.47
C LYS A 10 6.26 32.03 12.96
N ARG A 11 5.29 32.57 12.20
CA ARG A 11 5.41 32.73 10.74
C ARG A 11 6.58 33.64 10.38
N ILE A 12 6.75 34.75 11.10
CA ILE A 12 7.88 35.68 10.94
C ILE A 12 9.19 34.98 11.31
N LEU A 13 9.26 34.36 12.49
CA LEU A 13 10.47 33.68 12.97
C LEU A 13 10.89 32.53 12.05
N GLY A 14 9.95 31.77 11.51
CA GLY A 14 10.22 30.65 10.59
C GLY A 14 10.85 31.09 9.26
N GLY A 15 10.71 32.35 8.85
CA GLY A 15 11.39 32.90 7.69
C GLY A 15 12.86 33.23 7.94
N ILE A 16 13.23 33.52 9.19
CA ILE A 16 14.58 33.92 9.58
C ILE A 16 15.46 32.67 9.77
N PRO A 17 16.65 32.57 9.16
CA PRO A 17 17.58 31.47 9.41
C PRO A 17 17.98 31.35 10.89
N PHE A 18 18.20 30.12 11.37
CA PHE A 18 18.73 29.79 12.71
C PHE A 18 17.83 30.11 13.92
N THR A 19 16.68 30.74 13.76
CA THR A 19 15.78 31.11 14.88
C THR A 19 15.10 29.89 15.53
N ALA A 20 14.64 28.93 14.71
CA ALA A 20 14.02 27.70 15.19
C ALA A 20 15.05 26.79 15.87
N GLU A 21 16.25 26.73 15.31
CA GLU A 21 17.40 25.99 15.82
C GLU A 21 17.88 26.59 17.16
N LEU A 22 17.99 27.91 17.24
CA LEU A 22 18.36 28.63 18.47
C LEU A 22 17.30 28.46 19.57
N TYR A 23 16.00 28.56 19.21
CA TYR A 23 14.92 28.30 20.15
C TYR A 23 14.97 26.88 20.70
N TRP A 24 15.22 25.88 19.84
CA TRP A 24 15.36 24.49 20.23
C TRP A 24 16.56 24.26 21.15
N LEU A 25 17.72 24.86 20.85
CA LEU A 25 18.92 24.81 21.69
C LEU A 25 18.68 25.42 23.08
N ILE A 26 18.10 26.62 23.14
CA ILE A 26 17.96 27.38 24.40
C ILE A 26 16.80 26.86 25.27
N ARG A 27 15.61 26.67 24.69
CA ARG A 27 14.40 26.34 25.47
C ARG A 27 14.08 24.85 25.52
N GLN A 28 14.44 24.08 24.51
CA GLN A 28 14.03 22.68 24.41
C GLN A 28 15.13 21.70 24.82
N ARG A 29 16.41 22.14 24.80
CA ARG A 29 17.61 21.39 25.22
C ARG A 29 17.67 19.96 24.65
N GLY A 30 17.10 19.79 23.45
CA GLY A 30 16.97 18.52 22.74
C GLY A 30 16.17 17.42 23.46
N LYS A 31 15.20 17.80 24.31
CA LYS A 31 14.10 16.94 24.76
C LYS A 31 13.07 16.76 23.62
N PRO A 32 12.26 15.68 23.63
CA PRO A 32 11.21 15.47 22.63
C PRO A 32 10.28 16.68 22.49
N ILE A 33 9.72 16.86 21.30
CA ILE A 33 8.70 17.87 21.05
C ILE A 33 7.34 17.32 21.51
N ASN A 34 6.55 18.12 22.24
CA ASN A 34 5.14 17.81 22.52
C ASN A 34 4.30 18.08 21.28
N THR A 35 4.54 17.29 20.23
CA THR A 35 3.82 17.29 18.96
C THR A 35 3.52 15.86 18.54
N ARG A 36 2.69 15.67 17.52
CA ARG A 36 2.52 14.37 16.87
C ARG A 36 3.81 13.83 16.26
N PHE A 37 4.80 14.68 15.96
CA PHE A 37 6.14 14.25 15.52
C PHE A 37 6.96 13.68 16.68
N SER A 38 7.31 12.39 16.61
CA SER A 38 8.10 11.71 17.64
C SER A 38 9.04 10.68 17.02
N LEU A 39 10.32 10.73 17.42
CA LEU A 39 11.35 9.73 17.12
C LEU A 39 11.90 9.11 18.42
N ARG A 40 11.06 9.02 19.46
CA ARG A 40 11.47 8.61 20.81
C ARG A 40 11.99 7.19 20.83
N GLY A 41 11.38 6.28 20.06
CA GLY A 41 11.82 4.90 20.03
C GLY A 41 13.20 4.79 19.42
N LEU A 42 13.43 5.51 18.31
CA LEU A 42 14.75 5.59 17.70
C LEU A 42 15.79 6.21 18.64
N GLN A 43 15.45 7.32 19.29
CA GLN A 43 16.33 7.99 20.25
C GLN A 43 16.72 7.10 21.43
N ALA A 44 15.82 6.24 21.90
CA ALA A 44 16.07 5.35 23.03
C ALA A 44 17.00 4.18 22.68
N HIS A 45 16.88 3.62 21.46
CA HIS A 45 17.64 2.43 21.06
C HIS A 45 18.93 2.74 20.29
N MET A 46 19.08 3.96 19.73
CA MET A 46 20.26 4.32 18.94
C MET A 46 21.61 4.10 19.65
N PRO A 47 21.78 4.42 20.95
CA PRO A 47 23.05 4.20 21.65
C PRO A 47 23.48 2.72 21.71
N GLU A 48 22.52 1.80 21.66
CA GLU A 48 22.76 0.35 21.61
C GLU A 48 23.02 -0.12 20.17
N ILE A 49 22.22 0.36 19.21
CA ILE A 49 22.28 -0.10 17.81
C ILE A 49 23.55 0.40 17.11
N ALA A 50 23.92 1.66 17.27
CA ALA A 50 24.99 2.28 16.49
C ALA A 50 26.37 1.61 16.69
N PRO A 51 26.81 1.25 17.92
CA PRO A 51 28.06 0.52 18.12
C PRO A 51 28.06 -0.87 17.46
N VAL A 52 26.95 -1.60 17.54
CA VAL A 52 26.80 -2.92 16.89
C VAL A 52 26.94 -2.78 15.39
N VAL A 53 26.21 -1.84 14.78
CA VAL A 53 26.29 -1.56 13.33
C VAL A 53 27.70 -1.16 12.91
N ALA A 54 28.38 -0.32 13.69
CA ALA A 54 29.76 0.07 13.40
C ALA A 54 30.75 -1.10 13.47
N SER A 55 30.53 -2.06 14.37
CA SER A 55 31.31 -3.29 14.45
C SER A 55 31.08 -4.17 13.22
N LEU A 56 29.81 -4.43 12.89
CA LEU A 56 29.42 -5.24 11.74
C LEU A 56 29.91 -4.65 10.41
N ASN A 57 29.74 -3.33 10.23
CA ASN A 57 30.16 -2.62 9.02
C ASN A 57 31.66 -2.77 8.74
N LYS A 58 32.52 -2.77 9.78
CA LYS A 58 33.98 -2.94 9.62
C LYS A 58 34.36 -4.33 9.11
N ALA A 59 33.57 -5.35 9.44
CA ALA A 59 33.80 -6.73 9.03
C ALA A 59 33.14 -7.07 7.68
N ALA A 60 32.19 -6.24 7.23
CA ALA A 60 31.42 -6.49 6.02
C ALA A 60 32.18 -6.10 4.75
N PRO A 61 31.92 -6.79 3.62
CA PRO A 61 32.47 -6.40 2.33
C PRO A 61 31.91 -5.05 1.88
N VAL A 62 32.66 -4.32 1.05
CA VAL A 62 32.20 -3.05 0.48
C VAL A 62 30.96 -3.28 -0.38
N GLY A 63 29.85 -2.65 0.02
CA GLY A 63 28.57 -2.73 -0.68
C GLY A 63 28.30 -1.54 -1.60
N LYS A 64 27.07 -1.52 -2.13
CA LYS A 64 26.50 -0.42 -2.95
C LYS A 64 26.35 0.91 -2.21
N LYS A 65 26.27 2.01 -2.96
CA LYS A 65 25.75 3.31 -2.51
C LYS A 65 24.22 3.27 -2.52
N VAL A 66 23.62 3.26 -1.34
CA VAL A 66 22.18 3.15 -1.16
C VAL A 66 21.62 4.46 -0.63
N LEU A 67 20.58 4.98 -1.26
CA LEU A 67 19.75 6.03 -0.67
C LEU A 67 18.46 5.42 -0.14
N VAL A 68 18.14 5.61 1.13
CA VAL A 68 16.81 5.33 1.69
C VAL A 68 16.11 6.66 1.93
N PHE A 69 14.91 6.85 1.38
CA PHE A 69 14.12 8.07 1.59
C PHE A 69 12.83 7.78 2.35
N ALA A 70 12.52 8.60 3.36
CA ALA A 70 11.28 8.53 4.10
C ALA A 70 10.72 9.91 4.48
N THR A 71 9.40 10.01 4.59
CA THR A 71 8.68 11.14 5.18
C THR A 71 7.72 10.60 6.23
N LEU A 72 7.26 11.44 7.16
CA LEU A 72 6.46 11.05 8.33
C LEU A 72 7.29 10.33 9.39
N HIS A 73 7.12 10.72 10.65
CA HIS A 73 7.98 10.26 11.75
C HIS A 73 8.09 8.74 11.87
N TYR A 74 6.99 8.00 11.62
CA TYR A 74 6.97 6.56 11.77
C TYR A 74 7.79 5.87 10.69
N TRP A 75 7.67 6.34 9.44
CA TRP A 75 8.49 5.84 8.34
C TRP A 75 9.94 6.25 8.52
N ILE A 76 10.23 7.42 9.10
CA ILE A 76 11.60 7.83 9.44
C ILE A 76 12.21 6.86 10.46
N GLU A 77 11.50 6.50 11.54
CA GLU A 77 12.02 5.52 12.51
C GLU A 77 12.32 4.17 11.84
N HIS A 78 11.37 3.66 11.06
CA HIS A 78 11.52 2.37 10.37
C HIS A 78 12.64 2.39 9.32
N ALA A 79 12.69 3.43 8.47
CA ALA A 79 13.72 3.59 7.45
C ALA A 79 15.11 3.83 8.03
N ALA A 80 15.22 4.46 9.21
CA ALA A 80 16.48 4.57 9.93
C ALA A 80 17.00 3.21 10.39
N LEU A 81 16.14 2.35 10.94
CA LEU A 81 16.53 0.98 11.30
C LEU A 81 16.94 0.15 10.07
N LEU A 82 16.17 0.23 8.98
CA LEU A 82 16.54 -0.39 7.70
C LEU A 82 17.91 0.12 7.22
N SER A 83 18.14 1.43 7.25
CA SER A 83 19.40 2.05 6.83
C SER A 83 20.59 1.54 7.66
N LEU A 84 20.41 1.43 8.98
CA LEU A 84 21.41 0.86 9.89
C LEU A 84 21.69 -0.62 9.57
N SER A 85 20.67 -1.41 9.24
CA SER A 85 20.85 -2.81 8.83
C SER A 85 21.60 -2.96 7.51
N LEU A 86 21.38 -2.06 6.56
CA LEU A 86 22.12 -2.04 5.30
C LEU A 86 23.55 -1.57 5.49
N ALA A 87 23.78 -0.56 6.35
CA ALA A 87 25.13 -0.13 6.70
C ALA A 87 25.92 -1.24 7.40
N ALA A 88 25.30 -2.00 8.31
CA ALA A 88 25.92 -3.15 8.96
C ALA A 88 26.37 -4.24 7.96
N GLN A 89 25.72 -4.33 6.80
CA GLN A 89 26.09 -5.22 5.69
C GLN A 89 27.16 -4.63 4.75
N GLY A 90 27.76 -3.48 5.09
CA GLY A 90 28.86 -2.86 4.36
C GLY A 90 28.45 -1.89 3.25
N HIS A 91 27.15 -1.61 3.08
CA HIS A 91 26.67 -0.60 2.14
C HIS A 91 27.03 0.82 2.59
N LYS A 92 27.32 1.71 1.63
CA LYS A 92 27.39 3.15 1.91
C LYS A 92 25.98 3.72 1.85
N VAL A 93 25.37 3.92 3.02
CA VAL A 93 23.96 4.30 3.11
C VAL A 93 23.81 5.79 3.39
N THR A 94 23.03 6.46 2.55
CA THR A 94 22.47 7.78 2.82
C THR A 94 21.02 7.63 3.29
N MET A 95 20.71 8.19 4.45
CA MET A 95 19.34 8.29 4.97
C MET A 95 18.80 9.69 4.69
N GLY A 96 17.90 9.78 3.71
CA GLY A 96 17.18 10.98 3.31
C GLY A 96 15.83 11.10 4.02
N TYR A 97 15.48 12.28 4.53
CA TYR A 97 14.18 12.46 5.16
C TYR A 97 13.51 13.83 4.99
N LEU A 98 12.18 13.84 5.16
CA LEU A 98 11.35 15.04 5.39
C LEU A 98 10.62 14.94 6.73
N PRO A 99 10.79 15.91 7.66
CA PRO A 99 10.35 15.78 9.04
C PRO A 99 8.89 16.18 9.24
N TYR A 100 7.97 15.64 8.44
CA TYR A 100 6.54 15.87 8.63
C TYR A 100 5.96 14.94 9.71
N ALA A 101 4.92 15.39 10.40
CA ALA A 101 4.15 14.56 11.33
C ALA A 101 2.85 14.04 10.72
N ASP A 102 2.35 14.74 9.70
CA ASP A 102 1.01 14.60 9.14
C ASP A 102 1.07 15.06 7.68
N TRP A 103 0.46 14.29 6.78
CA TRP A 103 0.46 14.57 5.35
C TRP A 103 -0.71 15.47 4.92
N GLN A 104 -1.75 15.58 5.76
CA GLN A 104 -3.00 16.29 5.47
C GLN A 104 -3.01 17.71 6.03
N LYS A 105 -2.23 17.97 7.08
CA LYS A 105 -2.22 19.25 7.79
C LYS A 105 -1.09 20.15 7.35
N GLU A 106 -1.41 21.41 7.13
CA GLU A 106 -0.40 22.46 7.04
C GLU A 106 0.43 22.55 8.32
N ILE A 107 1.69 22.96 8.16
CA ILE A 107 2.61 23.24 9.25
C ILE A 107 3.40 24.49 8.90
N ASN A 108 3.50 25.43 9.84
CA ASN A 108 4.31 26.61 9.64
C ASN A 108 5.81 26.25 9.60
N MET A 109 6.60 27.03 8.87
CA MET A 109 8.03 26.76 8.68
C MET A 109 8.84 26.73 9.98
N PHE A 110 8.45 27.49 11.00
CA PHE A 110 9.14 27.48 12.30
C PHE A 110 9.00 26.12 12.99
N ASP A 111 7.77 25.60 13.10
CA ASP A 111 7.51 24.31 13.73
C ASP A 111 8.07 23.15 12.90
N LEU A 112 8.06 23.24 11.56
CA LEU A 112 8.70 22.26 10.69
C LEU A 112 10.23 22.22 10.85
N ARG A 113 10.89 23.39 10.95
CA ARG A 113 12.33 23.48 11.25
C ARG A 113 12.67 22.95 12.64
N ARG A 114 11.79 23.12 13.63
CA ARG A 114 11.97 22.50 14.96
C ARG A 114 11.89 20.97 14.89
N GLN A 115 10.93 20.42 14.16
CA GLN A 115 10.84 18.98 13.90
C GLN A 115 12.11 18.48 13.20
N ASN A 116 12.62 19.23 12.22
CA ASN A 116 13.89 18.94 11.55
C ASN A 116 15.08 18.92 12.50
N ALA A 117 15.23 19.93 13.36
CA ALA A 117 16.34 20.01 14.31
C ALA A 117 16.32 18.83 15.31
N TYR A 118 15.12 18.46 15.78
CA TYR A 118 14.94 17.27 16.61
C TYR A 118 15.31 15.98 15.85
N ALA A 119 14.77 15.79 14.64
CA ALA A 119 15.06 14.62 13.82
C ALA A 119 16.57 14.48 13.53
N ARG A 120 17.21 15.60 13.18
CA ARG A 120 18.66 15.69 12.96
C ARG A 120 19.44 15.27 14.20
N LYS A 121 19.12 15.80 15.38
CA LYS A 121 19.80 15.40 16.64
C LYS A 121 19.68 13.88 16.88
N VAL A 122 18.51 13.30 16.63
CA VAL A 122 18.30 11.86 16.83
C VAL A 122 19.11 11.05 15.82
N LEU A 123 19.06 11.41 14.54
CA LEU A 123 19.71 10.68 13.45
C LEU A 123 21.24 10.87 13.40
N GLU A 124 21.77 12.02 13.83
CA GLU A 124 23.22 12.28 13.88
C GLU A 124 23.98 11.32 14.80
N GLN A 125 23.30 10.68 15.75
CA GLN A 125 23.88 9.59 16.56
C GLN A 125 24.31 8.38 15.71
N ALA A 126 23.72 8.20 14.52
CA ALA A 126 24.13 7.21 13.53
C ALA A 126 25.18 7.73 12.52
N GLY A 127 25.63 8.99 12.64
CA GLY A 127 26.56 9.65 11.72
C GLY A 127 27.89 8.91 11.46
N PRO A 128 28.44 8.12 12.40
CA PRO A 128 29.64 7.31 12.10
C PRO A 128 29.43 6.22 11.04
N VAL A 129 28.18 5.81 10.78
CA VAL A 129 27.85 4.69 9.88
C VAL A 129 26.84 5.06 8.78
N LEU A 130 26.18 6.22 8.88
CA LEU A 130 25.21 6.72 7.90
C LEU A 130 25.52 8.16 7.47
N ASP A 131 25.32 8.45 6.19
CA ASP A 131 25.23 9.81 5.69
C ASP A 131 23.78 10.32 5.89
N ILE A 132 23.56 11.35 6.71
CA ILE A 132 22.21 11.87 7.00
C ILE A 132 21.90 13.12 6.16
N VAL A 133 20.79 13.11 5.42
CA VAL A 133 20.35 14.22 4.58
C VAL A 133 18.92 14.63 4.90
N SER A 134 18.73 15.88 5.32
CA SER A 134 17.41 16.50 5.41
C SER A 134 17.04 17.19 4.11
N PHE A 135 15.99 16.70 3.44
CA PHE A 135 15.45 17.31 2.22
C PHE A 135 14.68 18.61 2.47
N LEU A 136 14.46 18.98 3.74
CA LEU A 136 13.99 20.32 4.10
C LEU A 136 15.09 21.38 3.92
N THR A 137 16.35 20.99 4.19
CA THR A 137 17.50 21.91 4.17
C THR A 137 18.39 21.74 2.94
N ALA A 138 18.26 20.63 2.22
CA ALA A 138 18.91 20.42 0.92
C ALA A 138 18.31 21.41 -0.09
N ARG A 139 18.77 22.67 -0.05
CA ARG A 139 18.32 23.72 -0.96
C ARG A 139 18.62 23.29 -2.40
N ALA A 140 17.59 23.01 -3.18
CA ALA A 140 17.73 23.14 -4.62
C ALA A 140 17.76 24.65 -4.93
N PRO A 141 18.77 25.18 -5.65
CA PRO A 141 18.56 26.43 -6.37
C PRO A 141 17.31 26.25 -7.23
N TYR A 142 16.49 27.30 -7.41
CA TYR A 142 15.23 27.22 -8.16
C TYR A 142 15.48 26.52 -9.50
N MET A 143 15.13 25.24 -9.56
CA MET A 143 15.38 24.37 -10.69
C MET A 143 14.01 24.07 -11.29
N PRO A 144 13.74 24.50 -12.53
CA PRO A 144 12.50 24.13 -13.19
C PRO A 144 12.47 22.61 -13.33
N LEU A 145 11.33 22.01 -12.99
CA LEU A 145 11.12 20.59 -13.20
C LEU A 145 10.89 20.33 -14.70
N PRO A 146 11.47 19.26 -15.28
CA PRO A 146 11.07 18.74 -16.58
C PRO A 146 9.55 18.51 -16.66
N ALA A 147 8.96 18.67 -17.84
CA ALA A 147 7.51 18.55 -18.03
C ALA A 147 6.94 17.21 -17.51
N GLU A 148 7.63 16.10 -17.76
CA GLU A 148 7.27 14.78 -17.24
C GLU A 148 7.18 14.75 -15.71
N LEU A 149 8.10 15.42 -15.02
CA LEU A 149 8.08 15.50 -13.55
C LEU A 149 7.02 16.47 -13.03
N VAL A 150 6.64 17.49 -13.79
CA VAL A 150 5.49 18.35 -13.45
C VAL A 150 4.20 17.54 -13.49
N GLU A 151 4.00 16.72 -14.51
CA GLU A 151 2.82 15.85 -14.61
C GLU A 151 2.83 14.75 -13.53
N ALA A 152 4.00 14.14 -13.27
CA ALA A 152 4.15 13.19 -12.16
C ALA A 152 3.79 13.81 -10.81
N VAL A 153 4.19 15.05 -10.55
CA VAL A 153 3.82 15.78 -9.33
C VAL A 153 2.32 15.98 -9.24
N LYS A 154 1.65 16.41 -10.32
CA LYS A 154 0.19 16.58 -10.35
C LYS A 154 -0.55 15.27 -10.13
N GLU A 155 -0.09 14.19 -10.75
CA GLU A 155 -0.68 12.86 -10.62
C GLU A 155 -0.59 12.36 -9.18
N VAL A 156 0.59 12.45 -8.55
CA VAL A 156 0.73 12.05 -7.15
C VAL A 156 -0.09 12.97 -6.22
N SER A 157 -0.21 14.26 -6.51
CA SER A 157 -1.07 15.17 -5.73
C SER A 157 -2.56 14.86 -5.88
N LEU A 158 -2.99 14.39 -7.05
CA LEU A 158 -4.35 13.85 -7.24
C LEU A 158 -4.54 12.61 -6.37
N TYR A 159 -3.63 11.63 -6.45
CA TYR A 159 -3.66 10.42 -5.63
C TYR A 159 -3.66 10.74 -4.13
N ASP A 160 -2.86 11.70 -3.68
CA ASP A 160 -2.82 12.13 -2.28
C ASP A 160 -4.16 12.70 -1.81
N THR A 161 -4.83 13.43 -2.69
CA THR A 161 -6.11 14.05 -2.39
C THR A 161 -7.21 12.99 -2.35
N GLN A 162 -7.22 12.07 -3.32
CA GLN A 162 -8.13 10.93 -3.33
C GLN A 162 -7.94 10.04 -2.10
N TYR A 163 -6.69 9.78 -1.73
CA TYR A 163 -6.32 9.00 -0.54
C TYR A 163 -6.76 9.67 0.76
N THR A 164 -6.58 10.99 0.84
CA THR A 164 -6.88 11.77 2.05
C THR A 164 -8.38 11.96 2.25
N LEU A 165 -9.09 12.36 1.20
CA LEU A 165 -10.51 12.65 1.26
C LEU A 165 -11.37 11.40 1.12
N GLN A 166 -10.78 10.29 0.66
CA GLN A 166 -11.51 9.08 0.28
C GLN A 166 -12.66 9.44 -0.65
N ASN A 167 -12.31 10.18 -1.72
CA ASN A 167 -13.18 10.56 -2.81
C ASN A 167 -12.38 10.51 -4.12
N GLU A 168 -12.90 9.85 -5.16
CA GLU A 168 -12.22 9.76 -6.45
C GLU A 168 -12.38 11.06 -7.27
N GLU A 169 -13.43 11.84 -7.01
CA GLU A 169 -13.62 13.17 -7.57
C GLU A 169 -12.87 14.20 -6.72
N VAL A 170 -12.02 14.99 -7.38
CA VAL A 170 -11.15 15.95 -6.70
C VAL A 170 -11.41 17.37 -7.20
N ASP A 171 -11.70 18.25 -6.26
CA ASP A 171 -11.63 19.69 -6.47
C ASP A 171 -10.15 20.13 -6.41
N PHE A 172 -9.61 20.54 -7.57
CA PHE A 172 -8.24 21.05 -7.69
C PHE A 172 -8.03 22.41 -7.01
N GLU A 173 -9.10 23.10 -6.62
CA GLU A 173 -9.03 24.31 -5.83
C GLU A 173 -9.06 24.06 -4.32
N SER A 174 -9.27 22.81 -3.89
CA SER A 174 -9.31 22.43 -2.47
C SER A 174 -7.97 22.69 -1.76
N ASP A 175 -8.06 23.03 -0.48
CA ASP A 175 -6.88 23.30 0.37
C ASP A 175 -5.94 22.09 0.42
N ILE A 176 -6.49 20.87 0.46
CA ILE A 176 -5.71 19.64 0.48
C ILE A 176 -4.95 19.43 -0.82
N TYR A 177 -5.58 19.61 -1.99
CA TYR A 177 -4.88 19.45 -3.27
C TYR A 177 -3.75 20.46 -3.41
N LYS A 178 -4.01 21.73 -3.07
CA LYS A 178 -3.00 22.80 -3.09
C LYS A 178 -1.84 22.50 -2.14
N LEU A 179 -2.13 22.04 -0.93
CA LEU A 179 -1.11 21.61 0.04
C LEU A 179 -0.24 20.48 -0.52
N ARG A 180 -0.87 19.41 -1.03
CA ARG A 180 -0.16 18.25 -1.57
C ARG A 180 0.65 18.63 -2.82
N LEU A 181 0.10 19.45 -3.70
CA LEU A 181 0.80 19.97 -4.88
C LEU A 181 2.04 20.77 -4.52
N ASN A 182 1.95 21.63 -3.51
CA ASN A 182 3.11 22.41 -3.07
C ASN A 182 4.21 21.51 -2.49
N ARG A 183 3.86 20.62 -1.56
CA ARG A 183 4.85 19.70 -0.95
C ARG A 183 5.49 18.77 -1.97
N ASN A 184 4.68 18.19 -2.86
CA ASN A 184 5.14 17.29 -3.91
C ASN A 184 6.07 18.02 -4.89
N ARG A 185 5.79 19.29 -5.22
CA ARG A 185 6.69 20.10 -6.05
C ARG A 185 8.03 20.38 -5.36
N GLU A 186 8.00 20.78 -4.08
CA GLU A 186 9.21 21.07 -3.31
C GLU A 186 10.13 19.86 -3.23
N ILE A 187 9.60 18.67 -2.89
CA ILE A 187 10.41 17.45 -2.83
C ILE A 187 10.90 17.02 -4.21
N ALA A 188 10.10 17.18 -5.27
CA ALA A 188 10.56 16.86 -6.63
C ALA A 188 11.81 17.67 -7.00
N GLN A 189 11.82 18.97 -6.69
CA GLN A 189 12.95 19.85 -6.98
C GLN A 189 14.18 19.49 -6.15
N ALA A 190 14.00 19.27 -4.84
CA ALA A 190 15.08 18.90 -3.94
C ALA A 190 15.69 17.53 -4.31
N ALA A 191 14.83 16.53 -4.56
CA ALA A 191 15.26 15.19 -4.98
C ALA A 191 15.98 15.21 -6.33
N LEU A 192 15.47 15.95 -7.31
CA LEU A 192 16.09 16.04 -8.64
C LEU A 192 17.48 16.65 -8.57
N ALA A 193 17.64 17.76 -7.82
CA ALA A 193 18.92 18.41 -7.64
C ALA A 193 19.92 17.50 -6.93
N TRP A 194 19.50 16.85 -5.84
CA TRP A 194 20.36 16.00 -5.03
C TRP A 194 20.80 14.73 -5.78
N LEU A 195 19.86 14.00 -6.39
CA LEU A 195 20.12 12.73 -7.08
C LEU A 195 21.04 12.89 -8.30
N ARG A 196 20.96 14.03 -9.01
CA ARG A 196 21.88 14.35 -10.12
C ARG A 196 23.34 14.44 -9.67
N GLN A 197 23.56 14.92 -8.45
CA GLN A 197 24.90 15.13 -7.89
C GLN A 197 25.43 13.87 -7.20
N SER A 198 24.61 13.22 -6.38
CA SER A 198 25.03 12.09 -5.55
C SER A 198 25.12 10.75 -6.29
N LYS A 199 24.22 10.53 -7.26
CA LYS A 199 24.13 9.32 -8.11
C LYS A 199 24.27 8.01 -7.30
N PRO A 200 23.31 7.68 -6.41
CA PRO A 200 23.31 6.40 -5.72
C PRO A 200 23.11 5.23 -6.70
N ASP A 201 23.59 4.05 -6.33
CA ASP A 201 23.42 2.82 -7.13
C ASP A 201 21.98 2.31 -7.06
N VAL A 202 21.30 2.57 -5.95
CA VAL A 202 19.89 2.22 -5.71
C VAL A 202 19.23 3.20 -4.76
N VAL A 203 17.96 3.51 -5.03
CA VAL A 203 17.07 4.27 -4.14
C VAL A 203 16.03 3.32 -3.55
N ILE A 204 15.77 3.41 -2.25
CA ILE A 204 14.74 2.65 -1.54
C ILE A 204 13.70 3.63 -1.00
N VAL A 205 12.43 3.40 -1.34
CA VAL A 205 11.31 4.25 -0.92
C VAL A 205 10.13 3.38 -0.47
N PRO A 206 9.61 3.53 0.76
CA PRO A 206 8.37 2.87 1.14
C PRO A 206 7.20 3.31 0.24
N ASN A 207 6.26 2.42 -0.05
CA ASN A 207 5.05 2.61 -0.86
C ASN A 207 5.29 3.04 -2.33
N GLY A 208 5.87 4.21 -2.55
CA GLY A 208 6.23 4.73 -3.88
C GLY A 208 5.05 5.11 -4.79
N THR A 209 3.81 5.14 -4.30
CA THR A 209 2.62 5.53 -5.08
C THR A 209 2.08 6.89 -4.64
N ILE A 210 1.96 7.08 -3.34
CA ILE A 210 1.40 8.30 -2.73
C ILE A 210 2.47 9.13 -2.04
N GLN A 211 2.13 10.38 -1.79
CA GLN A 211 2.83 11.37 -1.00
C GLN A 211 4.21 11.74 -1.57
N GLU A 212 5.05 12.35 -0.75
CA GLU A 212 6.42 12.67 -1.11
C GLU A 212 7.21 11.39 -1.50
N LEU A 213 6.77 10.21 -1.02
CA LEU A 213 7.30 8.90 -1.39
C LEU A 213 7.08 8.60 -2.89
N GLY A 214 5.86 8.78 -3.40
CA GLY A 214 5.52 8.58 -4.81
C GLY A 214 6.26 9.52 -5.74
N VAL A 215 6.40 10.79 -5.34
CA VAL A 215 7.19 11.76 -6.09
C VAL A 215 8.66 11.37 -6.12
N PHE A 216 9.24 11.01 -4.97
CA PHE A 216 10.66 10.66 -4.89
C PHE A 216 10.98 9.45 -5.76
N TYR A 217 10.12 8.43 -5.73
CA TYR A 217 10.19 7.28 -6.64
C TYR A 217 10.22 7.73 -8.11
N ARG A 218 9.28 8.57 -8.53
CA ARG A 218 9.17 9.04 -9.93
C ARG A 218 10.38 9.87 -10.37
N VAL A 219 10.93 10.72 -9.49
CA VAL A 219 12.17 11.46 -9.78
C VAL A 219 13.37 10.51 -9.96
N ALA A 220 13.53 9.50 -9.09
CA ALA A 220 14.60 8.52 -9.22
C ALA A 220 14.48 7.71 -10.53
N ARG A 221 13.25 7.33 -10.91
CA ARG A 221 12.97 6.63 -12.18
C ARG A 221 13.21 7.50 -13.41
N HIS A 222 12.85 8.79 -13.38
CA HIS A 222 13.17 9.74 -14.43
C HIS A 222 14.70 9.84 -14.67
N LEU A 223 15.49 9.79 -13.60
CA LEU A 223 16.96 9.74 -13.68
C LEU A 223 17.52 8.34 -13.99
N LYS A 224 16.65 7.35 -14.26
CA LYS A 224 16.99 5.95 -14.53
C LYS A 224 17.77 5.26 -13.41
N ILE A 225 17.66 5.76 -12.18
CA ILE A 225 18.29 5.13 -11.02
C ILE A 225 17.47 3.89 -10.63
N PRO A 226 18.10 2.72 -10.42
CA PRO A 226 17.41 1.57 -9.86
C PRO A 226 16.67 1.96 -8.58
N THR A 227 15.37 1.73 -8.53
CA THR A 227 14.56 2.12 -7.37
C THR A 227 13.79 0.91 -6.87
N VAL A 228 13.81 0.68 -5.57
CA VAL A 228 13.04 -0.38 -4.92
C VAL A 228 11.97 0.26 -4.06
N THR A 229 10.73 -0.15 -4.25
CA THR A 229 9.62 0.22 -3.38
C THR A 229 9.15 -0.98 -2.58
N TYR A 230 8.63 -0.75 -1.37
CA TYR A 230 8.17 -1.81 -0.49
C TYR A 230 7.01 -1.36 0.39
N GLU A 231 6.16 -2.30 0.78
CA GLU A 231 5.01 -2.05 1.67
C GLU A 231 4.77 -3.29 2.54
N PHE A 232 4.16 -3.12 3.70
CA PHE A 232 3.79 -4.26 4.55
C PHE A 232 2.64 -5.06 3.94
N SER A 233 2.78 -6.39 3.93
CA SER A 233 1.71 -7.26 3.46
C SER A 233 0.70 -7.53 4.58
N ASP A 234 -0.41 -8.19 4.23
CA ASP A 234 -1.38 -8.66 5.22
C ASP A 234 -0.83 -9.73 6.17
N GLN A 235 0.35 -10.29 5.88
CA GLN A 235 1.11 -11.17 6.76
C GLN A 235 2.10 -10.37 7.61
N ARG A 236 2.07 -10.55 8.92
CA ARG A 236 3.13 -10.09 9.82
C ARG A 236 4.46 -10.71 9.42
N GLN A 237 5.54 -9.98 9.71
CA GLN A 237 6.91 -10.35 9.36
C GLN A 237 7.12 -10.55 7.84
N ARG A 238 6.31 -9.88 7.02
CA ARG A 238 6.44 -9.89 5.56
C ARG A 238 6.26 -8.49 4.99
N ILE A 239 6.93 -8.24 3.87
CA ILE A 239 6.73 -7.05 3.02
C ILE A 239 6.53 -7.49 1.57
N TRP A 240 5.79 -6.72 0.80
CA TRP A 240 5.90 -6.74 -0.65
C TRP A 240 7.10 -5.89 -1.08
N VAL A 241 7.76 -6.31 -2.16
CA VAL A 241 8.91 -5.61 -2.73
C VAL A 241 8.72 -5.52 -4.23
N ALA A 242 8.96 -4.33 -4.79
CA ALA A 242 8.92 -4.09 -6.22
C ALA A 242 10.17 -3.33 -6.67
N ARG A 243 10.78 -3.78 -7.77
CA ARG A 243 11.94 -3.12 -8.37
C ARG A 243 11.50 -2.35 -9.61
N ASN A 244 11.86 -1.07 -9.67
CA ASN A 244 11.51 -0.13 -10.73
C ASN A 244 10.01 -0.05 -11.03
N SER A 245 9.19 -0.37 -10.03
CA SER A 245 7.73 -0.35 -10.07
C SER A 245 7.20 0.12 -8.71
N GLU A 246 5.97 0.61 -8.71
CA GLU A 246 5.21 0.98 -7.52
C GLU A 246 4.74 -0.31 -6.82
N VAL A 247 5.11 -0.55 -5.56
CA VAL A 247 4.77 -1.81 -4.86
C VAL A 247 3.26 -2.00 -4.73
N MET A 248 2.51 -0.90 -4.60
CA MET A 248 1.05 -0.94 -4.51
C MET A 248 0.39 -1.45 -5.78
N ARG A 249 1.11 -1.48 -6.92
CA ARG A 249 0.63 -2.11 -8.16
C ARG A 249 0.46 -3.62 -8.01
N GLN A 250 1.20 -4.23 -7.09
CA GLN A 250 1.25 -5.67 -6.87
C GLN A 250 1.53 -6.43 -8.17
N ASP A 251 2.50 -5.93 -8.96
CA ASP A 251 2.86 -6.58 -10.21
C ASP A 251 3.46 -7.97 -9.92
N THR A 252 2.69 -8.98 -10.29
CA THR A 252 3.01 -10.41 -10.11
C THR A 252 3.36 -11.08 -11.44
N ASN A 253 3.52 -10.33 -12.54
CA ASN A 253 3.75 -10.92 -13.86
C ASN A 253 4.98 -11.84 -13.89
N ALA A 254 6.12 -11.37 -13.37
CA ALA A 254 7.33 -12.18 -13.31
C ALA A 254 7.19 -13.41 -12.40
N LEU A 255 6.48 -13.27 -11.27
CA LEU A 255 6.18 -14.39 -10.37
C LEU A 255 5.32 -15.42 -11.08
N TRP A 256 4.25 -14.99 -11.73
CA TRP A 256 3.32 -15.87 -12.42
C TRP A 256 4.00 -16.59 -13.57
N GLN A 257 4.75 -15.89 -14.42
CA GLN A 257 5.53 -16.49 -15.50
C GLN A 257 6.50 -17.56 -14.99
N ALA A 258 7.17 -17.32 -13.86
CA ALA A 258 8.14 -18.27 -13.30
C ALA A 258 7.51 -19.50 -12.63
N LYS A 259 6.25 -19.43 -12.18
CA LYS A 259 5.64 -20.45 -11.33
C LYS A 259 4.36 -21.09 -11.88
N ARG A 260 3.76 -20.57 -12.97
CA ARG A 260 2.49 -21.06 -13.52
C ARG A 260 2.54 -22.49 -14.05
N GLU A 261 3.70 -22.96 -14.49
CA GLU A 261 3.88 -24.34 -14.97
C GLU A 261 4.22 -25.31 -13.84
N ASN A 262 4.40 -24.82 -12.60
CA ASN A 262 4.74 -25.64 -11.44
C ASN A 262 3.49 -25.86 -10.58
N PRO A 263 2.85 -27.04 -10.65
CA PRO A 263 1.65 -27.33 -9.86
C PRO A 263 1.91 -27.17 -8.36
N LEU A 264 0.84 -26.91 -7.61
CA LEU A 264 0.94 -26.92 -6.15
C LEU A 264 1.13 -28.36 -5.66
N SER A 265 2.05 -28.56 -4.70
CA SER A 265 2.10 -29.81 -3.95
C SER A 265 0.85 -29.96 -3.07
N GLU A 266 0.60 -31.17 -2.58
CA GLU A 266 -0.50 -31.42 -1.63
C GLU A 266 -0.39 -30.55 -0.37
N THR A 267 0.84 -30.35 0.14
CA THR A 267 1.09 -29.50 1.31
C THR A 267 0.81 -28.03 1.03
N GLN A 268 1.14 -27.53 -0.17
CA GLN A 268 0.82 -26.16 -0.59
C GLN A 268 -0.69 -25.97 -0.75
N MET A 269 -1.36 -26.95 -1.35
CA MET A 269 -2.81 -26.95 -1.51
C MET A 269 -3.52 -26.94 -0.14
N GLU A 270 -3.09 -27.79 0.79
CA GLU A 270 -3.69 -27.86 2.13
C GLU A 270 -3.49 -26.57 2.93
N ARG A 271 -2.33 -25.94 2.77
CA ARG A 271 -2.06 -24.62 3.35
C ARG A 271 -2.97 -23.54 2.78
N MET A 272 -3.21 -23.56 1.47
CA MET A 272 -4.16 -22.64 0.83
C MET A 272 -5.59 -22.86 1.33
N ARG A 273 -6.03 -24.12 1.44
CA ARG A 273 -7.35 -24.47 1.99
C ARG A 273 -7.52 -23.99 3.43
N SER A 274 -6.50 -24.17 4.26
CA SER A 274 -6.49 -23.71 5.65
C SER A 274 -6.67 -22.19 5.74
N LEU A 275 -5.98 -21.42 4.88
CA LEU A 275 -6.19 -19.97 4.80
C LEU A 275 -7.63 -19.61 4.39
N MET A 276 -8.22 -20.31 3.42
CA MET A 276 -9.62 -20.07 3.00
C MET A 276 -10.62 -20.40 4.10
N MET A 277 -10.46 -21.54 4.77
CA MET A 277 -11.31 -21.90 5.90
C MET A 277 -11.25 -20.87 7.04
N ALA A 278 -10.05 -20.36 7.34
CA ALA A 278 -9.91 -19.32 8.35
C ALA A 278 -10.63 -18.02 7.96
N ARG A 279 -10.53 -17.61 6.68
CA ARG A 279 -11.25 -16.43 6.19
C ARG A 279 -12.76 -16.63 6.22
N GLN A 280 -13.25 -17.81 5.85
CA GLN A 280 -14.68 -18.18 5.93
C GLN A 280 -15.23 -18.13 7.36
N ARG A 281 -14.44 -18.58 8.34
CA ARG A 281 -14.81 -18.56 9.76
C ARG A 281 -14.63 -17.19 10.44
N GLY A 282 -14.06 -16.20 9.75
CA GLY A 282 -13.71 -14.91 10.35
C GLY A 282 -12.60 -15.01 11.40
N SER A 283 -11.73 -16.02 11.32
CA SER A 283 -10.67 -16.27 12.30
C SER A 283 -9.30 -15.81 11.81
N MET A 284 -8.42 -15.44 12.74
CA MET A 284 -6.99 -15.23 12.46
C MET A 284 -6.33 -16.55 12.05
N TRP A 285 -5.30 -16.50 11.20
CA TRP A 285 -4.56 -17.69 10.78
C TRP A 285 -3.07 -17.38 10.59
N GLU A 286 -2.22 -18.17 11.24
CA GLU A 286 -0.77 -17.96 11.30
C GLU A 286 -0.41 -16.48 11.60
N ASN A 287 0.42 -15.90 10.74
CA ASN A 287 0.88 -14.51 10.83
C ASN A 287 -0.02 -13.53 10.08
N PHE A 288 -1.17 -13.93 9.52
CA PHE A 288 -2.09 -12.98 8.87
C PHE A 288 -2.70 -12.05 9.91
N ALA A 289 -2.61 -10.73 9.67
CA ALA A 289 -2.88 -9.70 10.67
C ALA A 289 -4.36 -9.28 10.77
N ARG A 290 -5.24 -9.79 9.91
CA ARG A 290 -6.62 -9.32 9.74
C ARG A 290 -7.63 -10.46 9.77
N MET A 291 -8.73 -10.25 10.49
CA MET A 291 -9.97 -10.99 10.31
C MET A 291 -10.71 -10.35 9.15
N TRP A 292 -10.95 -11.11 8.07
CA TRP A 292 -11.56 -10.58 6.86
C TRP A 292 -13.08 -10.50 6.92
N GLN A 293 -13.69 -11.28 7.83
CA GLN A 293 -15.13 -11.26 8.10
C GLN A 293 -15.33 -11.09 9.62
N GLY A 294 -16.34 -10.32 10.00
CA GLY A 294 -16.70 -10.09 11.41
C GLY A 294 -17.58 -11.19 12.01
N VAL A 295 -18.20 -12.02 11.17
CA VAL A 295 -19.09 -13.12 11.55
C VAL A 295 -18.73 -14.38 10.76
N PRO A 296 -18.90 -15.59 11.32
CA PRO A 296 -18.68 -16.84 10.60
C PRO A 296 -19.72 -17.04 9.48
N THR A 297 -19.45 -17.97 8.56
CA THR A 297 -20.40 -18.39 7.51
C THR A 297 -21.63 -19.05 8.12
N GLU A 298 -22.82 -18.66 7.64
CA GLU A 298 -24.10 -19.29 7.96
C GLU A 298 -24.64 -20.13 6.79
N GLY A 299 -24.00 -20.03 5.62
CA GLY A 299 -24.30 -20.77 4.40
C GLY A 299 -25.22 -19.99 3.45
N GLY A 300 -25.05 -20.23 2.15
CA GLY A 300 -25.74 -19.48 1.09
C GLY A 300 -27.27 -19.47 1.17
N GLN A 301 -27.92 -20.54 1.64
CA GLN A 301 -29.39 -20.55 1.77
C GLN A 301 -29.88 -19.54 2.81
N GLN A 302 -29.16 -19.36 3.92
CA GLN A 302 -29.50 -18.37 4.93
C GLN A 302 -29.32 -16.96 4.37
N ALA A 303 -28.22 -16.71 3.64
CA ALA A 303 -28.02 -15.44 2.95
C ALA A 303 -29.13 -15.14 1.93
N ARG A 304 -29.59 -16.13 1.16
CA ARG A 304 -30.74 -15.96 0.24
C ARG A 304 -32.01 -15.58 0.98
N GLN A 305 -32.33 -16.26 2.09
CA GLN A 305 -33.52 -15.94 2.88
C GLN A 305 -33.43 -14.55 3.52
N HIS A 306 -32.29 -14.24 4.15
CA HIS A 306 -32.04 -12.96 4.82
C HIS A 306 -32.17 -11.77 3.84
N LEU A 307 -31.66 -11.92 2.62
CA LEU A 307 -31.69 -10.90 1.58
C LEU A 307 -32.97 -10.93 0.73
N GLY A 308 -33.89 -11.87 0.97
CA GLY A 308 -35.10 -12.05 0.16
C GLY A 308 -34.78 -12.31 -1.31
N LEU A 309 -33.80 -13.17 -1.59
CA LEU A 309 -33.39 -13.60 -2.93
C LEU A 309 -34.21 -14.81 -3.36
N ASP A 310 -34.84 -14.72 -4.52
CA ASP A 310 -35.59 -15.79 -5.16
C ASP A 310 -34.73 -16.58 -6.17
N LYS A 311 -35.38 -17.26 -7.12
CA LYS A 311 -34.75 -18.16 -8.10
C LYS A 311 -34.06 -17.42 -9.27
N ARG A 312 -34.25 -16.11 -9.40
CA ARG A 312 -33.54 -15.30 -10.39
C ARG A 312 -32.02 -15.42 -10.19
N PRO A 313 -31.23 -15.30 -11.28
CA PRO A 313 -29.77 -15.26 -11.17
C PRO A 313 -29.30 -14.16 -10.23
N VAL A 314 -28.26 -14.45 -9.46
CA VAL A 314 -27.66 -13.52 -8.49
C VAL A 314 -26.33 -13.01 -9.00
N VAL A 315 -26.19 -11.69 -9.08
CA VAL A 315 -24.93 -11.01 -9.39
C VAL A 315 -24.38 -10.41 -8.10
N LEU A 316 -23.16 -10.79 -7.72
CA LEU A 316 -22.47 -10.21 -6.57
C LEU A 316 -21.50 -9.14 -7.04
N LEU A 317 -21.75 -7.88 -6.68
CA LEU A 317 -20.81 -6.78 -6.83
C LEU A 317 -20.12 -6.51 -5.50
N ALA A 318 -18.84 -6.84 -5.40
CA ALA A 318 -18.03 -6.56 -4.21
C ALA A 318 -17.17 -5.31 -4.41
N THR A 319 -17.36 -4.30 -3.56
CA THR A 319 -16.62 -3.03 -3.67
C THR A 319 -15.24 -3.11 -3.01
N ASN A 320 -14.33 -2.23 -3.42
CA ASN A 320 -13.11 -1.92 -2.67
C ASN A 320 -13.37 -0.73 -1.73
N VAL A 321 -12.44 -0.48 -0.80
CA VAL A 321 -12.43 0.77 -0.01
C VAL A 321 -12.03 1.95 -0.91
N LEU A 322 -12.86 2.99 -0.90
CA LEU A 322 -12.62 4.22 -1.66
C LEU A 322 -11.33 4.91 -1.20
N GLY A 323 -10.47 5.29 -2.14
CA GLY A 323 -9.26 6.06 -1.87
C GLY A 323 -8.14 5.24 -1.21
N ASP A 324 -8.29 3.93 -1.04
CA ASP A 324 -7.17 3.08 -0.63
C ASP A 324 -6.04 3.13 -1.67
N SER A 325 -4.79 3.18 -1.23
CA SER A 325 -3.63 3.21 -2.14
C SER A 325 -3.56 2.05 -3.14
N LEU A 326 -4.20 0.90 -2.87
CA LEU A 326 -4.33 -0.22 -3.81
C LEU A 326 -5.30 0.06 -4.97
N THR A 327 -6.24 0.99 -4.82
CA THR A 327 -7.27 1.32 -5.81
C THR A 327 -6.92 2.53 -6.69
N LEU A 328 -5.92 3.32 -6.29
CA LEU A 328 -5.47 4.49 -7.04
C LEU A 328 -4.80 4.12 -8.37
N GLY A 329 -5.15 4.85 -9.44
CA GLY A 329 -4.59 4.65 -10.77
C GLY A 329 -4.91 3.30 -11.41
N ARG A 330 -6.01 2.64 -11.01
CA ARG A 330 -6.43 1.30 -11.48
C ARG A 330 -7.46 1.32 -12.60
N GLN A 331 -7.75 2.48 -13.16
CA GLN A 331 -8.68 2.66 -14.26
C GLN A 331 -8.24 1.86 -15.49
N VAL A 332 -9.19 1.14 -16.10
CA VAL A 332 -9.00 0.49 -17.41
C VAL A 332 -9.86 1.20 -18.46
N PHE A 333 -11.17 1.24 -18.24
CA PHE A 333 -12.13 1.89 -19.15
C PHE A 333 -13.10 2.84 -18.47
N SER A 334 -13.30 2.71 -17.16
CA SER A 334 -14.02 3.70 -16.35
C SER A 334 -13.07 4.82 -15.92
N LYS A 335 -13.60 6.02 -15.71
CA LYS A 335 -12.86 7.15 -15.14
C LYS A 335 -12.54 6.94 -13.66
N SER A 336 -13.39 6.19 -12.95
CA SER A 336 -13.26 5.89 -11.53
C SER A 336 -13.97 4.57 -11.19
N MET A 337 -13.73 4.05 -9.99
CA MET A 337 -14.49 2.93 -9.45
C MET A 337 -15.95 3.36 -9.17
N ALA A 338 -16.15 4.58 -8.69
CA ALA A 338 -17.48 5.16 -8.47
C ALA A 338 -18.29 5.22 -9.78
N GLU A 339 -17.71 5.73 -10.88
CA GLU A 339 -18.39 5.73 -12.20
C GLU A 339 -18.73 4.30 -12.63
N TRP A 340 -17.81 3.35 -12.41
CA TRP A 340 -18.03 1.95 -12.73
C TRP A 340 -19.25 1.39 -11.99
N ILE A 341 -19.32 1.60 -10.67
CA ILE A 341 -20.44 1.15 -9.84
C ILE A 341 -21.73 1.85 -10.28
N SER A 342 -21.72 3.17 -10.44
CA SER A 342 -22.93 3.93 -10.76
C SER A 342 -23.57 3.46 -12.07
N ARG A 343 -22.77 3.30 -13.13
CA ARG A 343 -23.24 2.83 -14.44
C ARG A 343 -23.64 1.35 -14.44
N THR A 344 -23.03 0.55 -13.56
CA THR A 344 -23.42 -0.86 -13.36
C THR A 344 -24.77 -0.94 -12.67
N VAL A 345 -25.01 -0.15 -11.61
CA VAL A 345 -26.31 -0.07 -10.93
C VAL A 345 -27.40 0.39 -11.90
N GLN A 346 -27.14 1.41 -12.73
CA GLN A 346 -28.05 1.86 -13.79
C GLN A 346 -28.44 0.75 -14.75
N TYR A 347 -27.49 -0.11 -15.14
CA TYR A 347 -27.78 -1.26 -15.99
C TYR A 347 -28.74 -2.26 -15.33
N PHE A 348 -28.53 -2.57 -14.04
CA PHE A 348 -29.38 -3.53 -13.32
C PHE A 348 -30.76 -3.00 -12.91
N ILE A 349 -30.96 -1.67 -12.89
CA ILE A 349 -32.29 -1.06 -12.74
C ILE A 349 -33.21 -1.50 -13.89
N GLY A 350 -32.68 -1.64 -15.11
CA GLY A 350 -33.40 -2.12 -16.28
C GLY A 350 -33.54 -3.64 -16.38
N ARG A 351 -33.07 -4.41 -15.38
CA ARG A 351 -33.00 -5.87 -15.39
C ARG A 351 -33.71 -6.49 -14.19
N PRO A 352 -35.05 -6.34 -14.06
CA PRO A 352 -35.80 -6.93 -12.94
C PRO A 352 -35.78 -8.47 -12.97
N ASP A 353 -35.36 -9.08 -14.06
CA ASP A 353 -35.12 -10.51 -14.22
C ASP A 353 -33.86 -11.02 -13.48
N ILE A 354 -32.99 -10.12 -13.01
CA ILE A 354 -31.73 -10.44 -12.32
C ILE A 354 -31.67 -9.78 -10.95
N GLN A 355 -31.11 -10.47 -9.95
CA GLN A 355 -30.89 -9.93 -8.61
C GLN A 355 -29.45 -9.44 -8.46
N LEU A 356 -29.24 -8.14 -8.26
CA LEU A 356 -27.94 -7.56 -7.95
C LEU A 356 -27.76 -7.42 -6.44
N VAL A 357 -26.73 -8.04 -5.89
CA VAL A 357 -26.30 -7.88 -4.50
C VAL A 357 -25.00 -7.07 -4.48
N ILE A 358 -25.05 -5.88 -3.89
CA ILE A 358 -23.90 -4.97 -3.76
C ILE A 358 -23.37 -5.10 -2.33
N ARG A 359 -22.17 -5.67 -2.17
CA ARG A 359 -21.46 -5.77 -0.88
C ARG A 359 -20.46 -4.63 -0.77
N VAL A 360 -20.79 -3.63 0.03
CA VAL A 360 -19.84 -2.58 0.39
C VAL A 360 -18.80 -3.14 1.36
N HIS A 361 -17.52 -2.84 1.10
CA HIS A 361 -16.40 -3.36 1.86
C HIS A 361 -16.51 -3.04 3.37
N PRO A 362 -16.44 -4.02 4.29
CA PRO A 362 -16.55 -3.77 5.74
C PRO A 362 -15.50 -2.79 6.29
N GLY A 363 -14.32 -2.74 5.67
CA GLY A 363 -13.27 -1.78 5.99
C GLY A 363 -13.65 -0.31 5.82
N GLU A 364 -14.72 0.01 5.08
CA GLU A 364 -15.24 1.39 5.02
C GLU A 364 -15.77 1.90 6.37
N VAL A 365 -15.99 1.03 7.38
CA VAL A 365 -16.28 1.49 8.75
C VAL A 365 -15.16 2.35 9.33
N LEU A 366 -13.92 2.16 8.88
CA LEU A 366 -12.74 2.89 9.35
C LEU A 366 -12.43 4.13 8.50
N THR A 367 -13.22 4.37 7.45
CA THR A 367 -13.07 5.50 6.53
C THR A 367 -13.95 6.67 6.93
N HIS A 368 -13.52 7.89 6.61
CA HIS A 368 -14.21 9.13 6.98
C HIS A 368 -14.77 9.89 5.76
N GLY A 369 -14.47 9.43 4.53
CA GLY A 369 -14.96 10.03 3.29
C GLY A 369 -16.28 9.43 2.77
N GLN A 370 -16.54 9.66 1.48
CA GLN A 370 -17.74 9.17 0.79
C GLN A 370 -17.76 7.63 0.82
N SER A 371 -18.87 7.04 1.24
CA SER A 371 -19.04 5.58 1.18
C SER A 371 -19.55 5.16 -0.19
N MET A 372 -19.24 3.93 -0.61
CA MET A 372 -19.91 3.34 -1.77
C MET A 372 -21.44 3.24 -1.58
N VAL A 373 -21.93 3.24 -0.33
CA VAL A 373 -23.36 3.37 -0.04
C VAL A 373 -23.92 4.67 -0.61
N ASP A 374 -23.19 5.78 -0.45
CA ASP A 374 -23.61 7.10 -0.92
C ASP A 374 -23.61 7.14 -2.44
N VAL A 375 -22.55 6.64 -3.08
CA VAL A 375 -22.45 6.53 -4.56
C VAL A 375 -23.62 5.74 -5.15
N VAL A 376 -24.03 4.64 -4.51
CA VAL A 376 -25.18 3.84 -4.96
C VAL A 376 -26.50 4.60 -4.78
N HIS A 377 -26.68 5.30 -3.67
CA HIS A 377 -27.91 6.07 -3.40
C HIS A 377 -28.02 7.36 -4.23
N GLU A 378 -26.89 7.95 -4.65
CA GLU A 378 -26.87 9.08 -5.60
C GLU A 378 -27.43 8.69 -6.97
N VAL A 379 -27.21 7.45 -7.42
CA VAL A 379 -27.81 6.92 -8.65
C VAL A 379 -29.32 6.75 -8.50
N LEU A 380 -29.75 6.12 -7.41
CA LEU A 380 -31.18 6.00 -7.10
C LEU A 380 -31.41 5.98 -5.58
N PRO A 381 -32.13 6.99 -5.03
CA PRO A 381 -32.38 7.06 -3.60
C PRO A 381 -33.14 5.85 -3.03
N ARG A 382 -34.00 5.23 -3.86
CA ARG A 382 -34.76 4.02 -3.49
C ARG A 382 -34.46 2.90 -4.47
N LEU A 383 -33.65 1.94 -4.06
CA LEU A 383 -33.30 0.80 -4.90
C LEU A 383 -34.53 -0.10 -5.17
N PRO A 384 -34.69 -0.60 -6.41
CA PRO A 384 -35.76 -1.55 -6.75
C PRO A 384 -35.55 -2.88 -6.02
N GLU A 385 -36.60 -3.71 -5.95
CA GLU A 385 -36.57 -4.96 -5.18
C GLU A 385 -35.46 -5.93 -5.59
N ASN A 386 -35.04 -5.88 -6.86
CA ASN A 386 -34.03 -6.74 -7.43
C ASN A 386 -32.60 -6.27 -7.11
N ILE A 387 -32.42 -5.14 -6.42
CA ILE A 387 -31.11 -4.63 -6.01
C ILE A 387 -31.04 -4.60 -4.48
N ARG A 388 -30.12 -5.37 -3.91
CA ARG A 388 -29.84 -5.42 -2.47
C ARG A 388 -28.50 -4.77 -2.19
N LEU A 389 -28.49 -3.75 -1.34
CA LEU A 389 -27.27 -3.07 -0.89
C LEU A 389 -26.95 -3.50 0.54
N ILE A 390 -25.79 -4.12 0.73
CA ILE A 390 -25.25 -4.54 2.01
C ILE A 390 -24.21 -3.52 2.46
N LYS A 391 -24.49 -2.82 3.57
CA LYS A 391 -23.66 -1.77 4.14
C LYS A 391 -22.45 -2.33 4.88
N PRO A 392 -21.39 -1.52 5.13
CA PRO A 392 -20.16 -2.00 5.78
C PRO A 392 -20.37 -2.69 7.13
N LYS A 393 -21.39 -2.28 7.90
CA LYS A 393 -21.70 -2.79 9.25
C LYS A 393 -22.68 -3.97 9.26
N ASP A 394 -23.28 -4.31 8.13
CA ASP A 394 -24.24 -5.39 8.07
C ASP A 394 -23.51 -6.72 8.29
N GLU A 395 -24.06 -7.53 9.22
CA GLU A 395 -23.51 -8.80 9.70
C GLU A 395 -23.74 -9.93 8.69
N ILE A 396 -23.20 -9.77 7.49
CA ILE A 396 -23.27 -10.77 6.42
C ILE A 396 -21.85 -11.16 6.01
N ASN A 397 -21.57 -12.46 6.05
CA ASN A 397 -20.31 -13.01 5.61
C ASN A 397 -20.25 -13.03 4.07
N THR A 398 -19.14 -12.52 3.51
CA THR A 398 -18.97 -12.44 2.05
C THR A 398 -18.95 -13.81 1.39
N TYR A 399 -18.49 -14.86 2.07
CA TYR A 399 -18.45 -16.23 1.51
C TYR A 399 -19.86 -16.82 1.33
N ASP A 400 -20.82 -16.46 2.19
CA ASP A 400 -22.22 -16.86 2.01
C ASP A 400 -22.84 -16.22 0.75
N LEU A 401 -22.36 -15.02 0.39
CA LEU A 401 -22.75 -14.34 -0.86
C LEU A 401 -22.11 -14.99 -2.08
N ILE A 402 -20.85 -15.44 -1.97
CA ILE A 402 -20.15 -16.16 -3.04
C ILE A 402 -20.87 -17.47 -3.35
N ASP A 403 -21.30 -18.21 -2.33
CA ASP A 403 -22.00 -19.49 -2.47
C ASP A 403 -23.30 -19.40 -3.29
N VAL A 404 -23.92 -18.22 -3.31
CA VAL A 404 -25.21 -18.01 -4.01
C VAL A 404 -25.05 -17.28 -5.33
N ALA A 405 -23.87 -16.76 -5.63
CA ALA A 405 -23.61 -15.91 -6.78
C ALA A 405 -23.51 -16.72 -8.08
N ASP A 406 -24.17 -16.22 -9.12
CA ASP A 406 -24.08 -16.70 -10.49
C ASP A 406 -23.00 -15.98 -11.28
N VAL A 407 -22.79 -14.69 -11.01
CA VAL A 407 -21.73 -13.86 -11.61
C VAL A 407 -21.14 -12.94 -10.56
N GLY A 408 -19.82 -12.80 -10.56
CA GLY A 408 -19.09 -11.83 -9.73
C GLY A 408 -18.68 -10.58 -10.50
N LEU A 409 -18.84 -9.41 -9.92
CA LEU A 409 -18.39 -8.12 -10.45
C LEU A 409 -17.44 -7.46 -9.44
N VAL A 410 -16.23 -7.13 -9.87
CA VAL A 410 -15.20 -6.55 -9.00
C VAL A 410 -14.40 -5.46 -9.71
N TYR A 411 -13.85 -4.53 -8.93
CA TYR A 411 -12.87 -3.58 -9.43
C TYR A 411 -11.44 -4.15 -9.28
N THR A 412 -10.90 -4.21 -8.06
CA THR A 412 -9.58 -4.80 -7.81
C THR A 412 -9.48 -5.72 -6.59
N THR A 413 -10.57 -5.86 -5.81
CA THR A 413 -10.62 -6.66 -4.57
C THR A 413 -10.21 -8.12 -4.77
N THR A 414 -9.58 -8.75 -3.76
CA THR A 414 -9.22 -10.18 -3.82
C THR A 414 -10.44 -11.10 -3.86
N VAL A 415 -11.62 -10.60 -3.49
CA VAL A 415 -12.90 -11.35 -3.56
C VAL A 415 -13.16 -11.86 -4.99
N GLY A 416 -12.68 -11.15 -6.03
CA GLY A 416 -12.79 -11.64 -7.41
C GLY A 416 -12.01 -12.94 -7.66
N MET A 417 -10.78 -13.02 -7.14
CA MET A 417 -9.99 -14.25 -7.19
C MET A 417 -10.65 -15.37 -6.36
N GLU A 418 -11.22 -15.03 -5.21
CA GLU A 418 -11.89 -15.99 -4.32
C GLU A 418 -13.19 -16.54 -4.93
N MET A 419 -13.96 -15.72 -5.66
CA MET A 419 -15.11 -16.17 -6.46
C MET A 419 -14.68 -17.11 -7.60
N ALA A 420 -13.59 -16.80 -8.29
CA ALA A 420 -13.06 -17.68 -9.35
C ALA A 420 -12.64 -19.06 -8.78
N MET A 421 -12.09 -19.09 -7.56
CA MET A 421 -11.73 -20.33 -6.85
C MET A 421 -12.94 -21.24 -6.52
N THR A 422 -14.17 -20.71 -6.52
CA THR A 422 -15.41 -21.49 -6.32
C THR A 422 -16.15 -21.80 -7.63
N GLY A 423 -15.59 -21.42 -8.78
CA GLY A 423 -16.19 -21.65 -10.10
C GLY A 423 -17.12 -20.54 -10.59
N VAL A 424 -17.27 -19.46 -9.83
CA VAL A 424 -18.09 -18.31 -10.23
C VAL A 424 -17.34 -17.51 -11.31
N PRO A 425 -17.97 -17.22 -12.48
CA PRO A 425 -17.37 -16.32 -13.47
C PRO A 425 -17.31 -14.90 -12.92
N VAL A 426 -16.15 -14.25 -13.09
CA VAL A 426 -15.90 -12.92 -12.54
C VAL A 426 -15.51 -11.94 -13.63
N VAL A 427 -16.19 -10.79 -13.66
CA VAL A 427 -15.84 -9.65 -14.50
C VAL A 427 -15.01 -8.67 -13.69
N VAL A 428 -13.80 -8.37 -14.17
CA VAL A 428 -12.84 -7.48 -13.51
C VAL A 428 -12.77 -6.15 -14.26
N ALA A 429 -13.23 -5.08 -13.61
CA ALA A 429 -13.29 -3.75 -14.22
C ALA A 429 -12.00 -2.92 -14.03
N GLY A 430 -11.23 -3.20 -12.96
CA GLY A 430 -10.00 -2.48 -12.65
C GLY A 430 -8.72 -3.24 -13.04
N GLN A 431 -7.58 -2.55 -12.99
CA GLN A 431 -6.27 -3.13 -13.24
C GLN A 431 -5.71 -3.81 -11.98
N THR A 432 -6.13 -5.04 -11.72
CA THR A 432 -5.65 -5.87 -10.59
C THR A 432 -4.60 -6.92 -11.00
N HIS A 433 -3.89 -7.46 -10.01
CA HIS A 433 -2.75 -8.37 -10.20
C HIS A 433 -3.13 -9.72 -10.84
N TYR A 434 -4.38 -10.16 -10.64
CA TYR A 434 -4.93 -11.42 -11.14
C TYR A 434 -5.73 -11.28 -12.45
N ARG A 435 -5.77 -10.08 -13.05
CA ARG A 435 -6.32 -9.85 -14.40
C ARG A 435 -5.49 -10.59 -15.44
N GLY A 436 -6.13 -11.15 -16.46
CA GLY A 436 -5.46 -11.78 -17.61
C GLY A 436 -4.77 -13.10 -17.28
N ARG A 437 -5.29 -13.83 -16.27
CA ARG A 437 -4.73 -15.09 -15.77
C ARG A 437 -5.58 -16.32 -16.13
N GLY A 438 -6.41 -16.23 -17.15
CA GLY A 438 -7.20 -17.38 -17.64
C GLY A 438 -8.49 -17.72 -16.87
N PHE A 439 -8.64 -17.21 -15.63
CA PHE A 439 -9.80 -17.48 -14.77
C PHE A 439 -10.71 -16.27 -14.50
N THR A 440 -10.59 -15.19 -15.29
CA THR A 440 -11.40 -13.97 -15.19
C THR A 440 -11.83 -13.46 -16.56
N HIS A 441 -12.86 -12.62 -16.60
CA HIS A 441 -13.27 -11.88 -17.78
C HIS A 441 -12.88 -10.41 -17.65
N ASP A 442 -12.14 -9.91 -18.64
CA ASP A 442 -11.37 -8.67 -18.51
C ASP A 442 -11.73 -7.64 -19.59
N PRO A 443 -12.91 -7.01 -19.53
CA PRO A 443 -13.32 -6.01 -20.51
C PRO A 443 -12.42 -4.77 -20.45
N ASP A 444 -12.22 -4.15 -21.60
CA ASP A 444 -11.33 -3.00 -21.83
C ASP A 444 -12.08 -1.73 -22.25
N SER A 445 -13.40 -1.80 -22.26
CA SER A 445 -14.28 -0.75 -22.79
C SER A 445 -15.70 -0.93 -22.27
N TRP A 446 -16.47 0.15 -22.20
CA TRP A 446 -17.90 0.07 -21.83
C TRP A 446 -18.71 -0.85 -22.75
N VAL A 447 -18.38 -0.86 -24.04
CA VAL A 447 -19.04 -1.73 -25.03
C VAL A 447 -18.77 -3.21 -24.75
N SER A 448 -17.51 -3.59 -24.54
CA SER A 448 -17.15 -4.97 -24.20
C SER A 448 -17.73 -5.39 -22.85
N TYR A 449 -17.73 -4.48 -21.86
CA TYR A 449 -18.32 -4.70 -20.53
C TYR A 449 -19.81 -5.05 -20.61
N TYR A 450 -20.64 -4.22 -21.24
CA TYR A 450 -22.08 -4.49 -21.33
C TYR A 450 -22.42 -5.69 -22.21
N LYS A 451 -21.66 -5.91 -23.30
CA LYS A 451 -21.84 -7.10 -24.14
C LYS A 451 -21.58 -8.39 -23.34
N LEU A 452 -20.47 -8.41 -22.59
CA LEU A 452 -20.11 -9.53 -21.73
C LEU A 452 -21.15 -9.75 -20.62
N LEU A 453 -21.62 -8.69 -19.97
CA LEU A 453 -22.70 -8.80 -19.00
C LEU A 453 -23.98 -9.37 -19.62
N GLY A 454 -24.37 -8.94 -20.81
CA GLY A 454 -25.53 -9.51 -21.52
C GLY A 454 -25.41 -11.02 -21.65
N GLN A 455 -24.28 -11.49 -22.18
CA GLN A 455 -23.99 -12.92 -22.39
C GLN A 455 -23.98 -13.73 -21.09
N LEU A 456 -23.29 -13.23 -20.05
CA LEU A 456 -23.20 -13.88 -18.74
C LEU A 456 -24.57 -14.02 -18.07
N LEU A 457 -25.44 -13.02 -18.23
CA LEU A 457 -26.74 -12.98 -17.54
C LEU A 457 -27.83 -13.77 -18.26
N GLU A 458 -27.72 -13.95 -19.57
CA GLU A 458 -28.64 -14.82 -20.34
C GLU A 458 -28.42 -16.30 -20.00
N HIS A 459 -27.15 -16.73 -19.87
CA HIS A 459 -26.80 -18.14 -19.67
C HIS A 459 -25.70 -18.34 -18.60
N PRO A 460 -25.91 -17.92 -17.34
CA PRO A 460 -24.85 -17.92 -16.32
C PRO A 460 -24.23 -19.29 -16.04
N ALA A 461 -25.01 -20.37 -16.19
CA ALA A 461 -24.53 -21.74 -16.01
C ALA A 461 -23.48 -22.14 -17.06
N GLU A 462 -23.59 -21.64 -18.29
CA GLU A 462 -22.65 -21.95 -19.39
C GLU A 462 -21.28 -21.29 -19.20
N PHE A 463 -21.24 -20.21 -18.41
CA PHE A 463 -20.02 -19.46 -18.11
C PHE A 463 -19.37 -19.88 -16.78
N ARG A 464 -19.90 -20.87 -16.07
CA ARG A 464 -19.23 -21.41 -14.89
C ARG A 464 -17.81 -21.84 -15.26
N LEU A 465 -16.85 -21.45 -14.43
CA LEU A 465 -15.44 -21.75 -14.70
C LEU A 465 -15.25 -23.27 -14.67
N ASN A 466 -14.52 -23.78 -15.66
CA ASN A 466 -14.21 -25.19 -15.71
C ASN A 466 -13.16 -25.56 -14.64
N ARG A 467 -12.92 -26.87 -14.47
CA ARG A 467 -11.99 -27.37 -13.45
C ARG A 467 -10.56 -26.84 -13.61
N GLU A 468 -10.11 -26.63 -14.84
CA GLU A 468 -8.76 -26.11 -15.14
C GLU A 468 -8.65 -24.66 -14.69
N GLN A 469 -9.62 -23.81 -15.04
CA GLN A 469 -9.68 -22.41 -14.62
C GLN A 469 -9.77 -22.26 -13.10
N VAL A 470 -10.59 -23.09 -12.44
CA VAL A 470 -10.65 -23.12 -10.97
C VAL A 470 -9.30 -23.50 -10.39
N THR A 471 -8.64 -24.52 -10.94
CA THR A 471 -7.30 -24.95 -10.49
C THR A 471 -6.28 -23.82 -10.69
N GLU A 472 -6.34 -23.10 -11.81
CA GLU A 472 -5.48 -21.95 -12.09
C GLU A 472 -5.72 -20.80 -11.10
N ALA A 473 -6.97 -20.55 -10.70
CA ALA A 473 -7.31 -19.58 -9.67
C ALA A 473 -6.72 -19.96 -8.29
N TRP A 474 -6.85 -21.22 -7.87
CA TRP A 474 -6.24 -21.73 -6.63
C TRP A 474 -4.71 -21.66 -6.68
N HIS A 475 -4.13 -22.02 -7.82
CA HIS A 475 -2.69 -21.96 -8.06
C HIS A 475 -2.18 -20.53 -7.91
N TYR A 476 -2.79 -19.59 -8.64
CA TYR A 476 -2.45 -18.18 -8.58
C TYR A 476 -2.63 -17.60 -7.17
N ALA A 477 -3.72 -17.94 -6.47
CA ALA A 477 -3.97 -17.48 -5.10
C ALA A 477 -2.86 -17.90 -4.14
N TYR A 478 -2.36 -19.14 -4.23
CA TYR A 478 -1.21 -19.58 -3.44
C TYR A 478 0.05 -18.75 -3.76
N ARG A 479 0.33 -18.50 -5.05
CA ARG A 479 1.47 -17.66 -5.45
C ARG A 479 1.31 -16.23 -4.92
N PHE A 480 0.13 -15.65 -4.94
CA PHE A 480 -0.07 -14.31 -4.41
C PHE A 480 0.06 -14.25 -2.89
N PHE A 481 -0.58 -15.15 -2.14
CA PHE A 481 -0.55 -15.10 -0.68
C PHE A 481 0.78 -15.59 -0.12
N PHE A 482 1.38 -16.66 -0.64
CA PHE A 482 2.59 -17.25 -0.06
C PHE A 482 3.85 -16.97 -0.88
N ASP A 483 3.76 -17.04 -2.22
CA ASP A 483 4.77 -16.70 -3.25
C ASP A 483 5.31 -15.26 -3.23
N TYR A 484 4.42 -14.28 -3.10
CA TYR A 484 4.74 -12.87 -3.35
C TYR A 484 5.36 -12.14 -2.15
N PRO A 485 4.82 -12.23 -0.91
CA PRO A 485 5.35 -11.49 0.24
C PRO A 485 6.71 -12.04 0.70
N GLN A 486 7.70 -11.17 0.86
CA GLN A 486 9.06 -11.51 1.28
C GLN A 486 9.22 -11.43 2.81
N PRO A 487 9.97 -12.36 3.45
CA PRO A 487 10.32 -12.28 4.87
C PRO A 487 10.93 -10.93 5.25
N PHE A 488 10.43 -10.28 6.31
CA PHE A 488 11.02 -9.07 6.85
C PHE A 488 10.80 -8.96 8.36
N PRO A 489 11.80 -8.59 9.18
CA PRO A 489 11.75 -8.79 10.62
C PRO A 489 10.93 -7.74 11.39
N TRP A 490 10.78 -6.52 10.87
CA TRP A 490 10.23 -5.38 11.63
C TRP A 490 9.07 -4.68 10.93
N HIS A 491 7.95 -4.53 11.62
CA HIS A 491 6.78 -3.83 11.12
C HIS A 491 6.70 -2.39 11.63
N LEU A 492 6.30 -1.44 10.79
CA LEU A 492 6.21 -0.01 11.11
C LEU A 492 5.46 0.30 12.41
N VAL A 493 4.27 -0.31 12.59
CA VAL A 493 3.39 -0.07 13.75
C VAL A 493 3.96 -0.62 15.06
N ARG A 494 4.74 -1.71 15.02
CA ARG A 494 5.27 -2.41 16.21
C ARG A 494 6.79 -2.47 16.21
N LEU A 495 7.43 -1.48 15.57
CA LEU A 495 8.85 -1.49 15.22
C LEU A 495 9.75 -1.92 16.38
N TRP A 496 9.56 -1.31 17.54
CA TRP A 496 10.42 -1.55 18.71
C TRP A 496 10.07 -2.82 19.48
N ASP A 497 8.83 -3.31 19.39
CA ASP A 497 8.47 -4.62 19.95
C ASP A 497 9.04 -5.75 19.06
N ASP A 498 8.96 -5.58 17.74
CA ASP A 498 9.60 -6.46 16.78
C ASP A 498 11.13 -6.43 16.94
N TYR A 499 11.72 -5.25 17.16
CA TYR A 499 13.17 -5.12 17.39
C TYR A 499 13.63 -5.86 18.66
N LYS A 500 12.88 -5.76 19.77
CA LYS A 500 13.20 -6.50 21.00
C LYS A 500 13.22 -8.01 20.79
N THR A 501 12.28 -8.52 19.99
CA THR A 501 12.19 -9.96 19.69
C THR A 501 13.22 -10.41 18.65
N ARG A 502 13.50 -9.55 17.65
CA ARG A 502 14.43 -9.79 16.54
C ARG A 502 15.43 -8.63 16.44
N PRO A 503 16.42 -8.55 17.34
CA PRO A 503 17.42 -7.49 17.31
C PRO A 503 18.27 -7.59 16.04
N LEU A 504 18.81 -6.44 15.60
CA LEU A 504 19.53 -6.32 14.33
C LEU A 504 20.68 -7.32 14.18
N GLU A 505 21.44 -7.56 15.24
CA GLU A 505 22.55 -8.53 15.21
C GLU A 505 22.06 -9.94 14.88
N LYS A 506 20.99 -10.41 15.53
CA LYS A 506 20.40 -11.73 15.24
C LYS A 506 19.78 -11.83 13.84
N VAL A 507 19.27 -10.72 13.32
CA VAL A 507 18.71 -10.69 11.95
C VAL A 507 19.82 -10.80 10.90
N LEU A 508 20.99 -10.22 11.17
CA LEU A 508 22.10 -10.17 10.22
C LEU A 508 23.14 -11.28 10.42
N GLN A 509 23.16 -11.91 11.59
CA GLN A 509 24.11 -12.95 11.98
C GLN A 509 23.39 -14.13 12.65
N GLY A 510 23.96 -15.33 12.53
CA GLY A 510 23.39 -16.54 13.10
C GLY A 510 22.29 -17.18 12.24
N GLU A 511 21.49 -18.04 12.86
CA GLU A 511 20.51 -18.91 12.18
C GLU A 511 19.42 -18.14 11.42
N CYS A 512 19.12 -16.90 11.82
CA CYS A 512 18.08 -16.08 11.18
C CYS A 512 18.56 -15.27 9.98
N CYS A 513 19.87 -15.23 9.73
CA CYS A 513 20.43 -14.49 8.62
C CYS A 513 19.86 -14.99 7.29
N GLU A 514 19.80 -16.30 7.09
CA GLU A 514 19.33 -16.90 5.83
C GLU A 514 17.87 -16.54 5.51
N GLN A 515 17.02 -16.41 6.53
CA GLN A 515 15.60 -16.09 6.37
C GLN A 515 15.39 -14.70 5.74
N TYR A 516 16.17 -13.70 6.16
CA TYR A 516 15.96 -12.30 5.75
C TYR A 516 16.98 -11.79 4.73
N ALA A 517 18.13 -12.46 4.58
CA ALA A 517 19.23 -12.02 3.71
C ALA A 517 18.78 -11.74 2.28
N ARG A 518 17.92 -12.60 1.72
CA ARG A 518 17.42 -12.43 0.35
C ARG A 518 16.58 -11.15 0.21
N THR A 519 15.73 -10.85 1.18
CA THR A 519 14.93 -9.62 1.17
C THR A 519 15.81 -8.38 1.24
N PHE A 520 16.87 -8.39 2.06
CA PHE A 520 17.83 -7.28 2.09
C PHE A 520 18.55 -7.09 0.74
N ARG A 521 18.94 -8.18 0.06
CA ARG A 521 19.52 -8.11 -1.30
C ARG A 521 18.55 -7.52 -2.32
N TYR A 522 17.28 -7.91 -2.27
CA TYR A 522 16.22 -7.33 -3.11
C TYR A 522 16.02 -5.84 -2.82
N LEU A 523 16.04 -5.44 -1.55
CA LEU A 523 15.95 -4.02 -1.14
C LEU A 523 17.10 -3.18 -1.73
N VAL A 524 18.32 -3.73 -1.83
CA VAL A 524 19.46 -3.05 -2.49
C VAL A 524 19.52 -3.28 -4.01
N GLY A 525 18.41 -3.66 -4.62
CA GLY A 525 18.21 -3.64 -6.07
C GLY A 525 18.70 -4.88 -6.81
N GLU A 526 18.98 -6.00 -6.12
CA GLU A 526 19.10 -7.31 -6.78
C GLU A 526 17.76 -7.67 -7.48
N PRO A 527 17.77 -8.20 -8.72
CA PRO A 527 16.55 -8.71 -9.33
C PRO A 527 15.88 -9.75 -8.42
N ILE A 528 14.55 -9.68 -8.31
CA ILE A 528 13.80 -10.70 -7.57
C ILE A 528 13.78 -11.97 -8.42
N ASP A 529 14.40 -13.03 -7.91
CA ASP A 529 14.36 -14.35 -8.54
C ASP A 529 13.16 -15.15 -7.99
N TRP A 530 12.14 -15.29 -8.83
CA TRP A 530 10.94 -16.06 -8.52
C TRP A 530 11.08 -17.55 -8.80
N SER A 531 12.18 -18.01 -9.41
CA SER A 531 12.42 -19.43 -9.68
C SER A 531 12.80 -20.19 -8.41
N LEU A 532 13.57 -19.56 -7.52
CA LEU A 532 14.05 -20.16 -6.28
C LEU A 532 12.90 -20.60 -5.36
N GLU A 533 13.04 -21.79 -4.78
CA GLU A 533 12.17 -22.24 -3.68
C GLU A 533 12.51 -21.47 -2.39
N ARG A 534 11.53 -21.34 -1.51
CA ARG A 534 11.76 -20.73 -0.19
C ARG A 534 12.31 -21.80 0.75
N GLY A 535 13.38 -21.48 1.46
CA GLY A 535 13.74 -22.23 2.66
C GLY A 535 12.62 -22.10 3.70
N ASN A 536 12.20 -23.22 4.30
CA ASN A 536 11.13 -23.28 5.30
C ASN A 536 11.58 -22.84 6.71
N GLY A 537 12.77 -22.26 6.87
CA GLY A 537 13.26 -21.79 8.17
C GLY A 537 12.45 -20.60 8.67
N GLN A 538 11.62 -20.83 9.69
CA GLN A 538 11.18 -19.76 10.58
C GLN A 538 12.22 -19.65 11.69
N CYS A 539 12.71 -18.44 11.93
CA CYS A 539 13.34 -18.15 13.21
C CYS A 539 12.28 -17.92 14.28
N ASP A 540 12.35 -18.74 15.33
CA ASP A 540 11.56 -18.60 16.55
C ASP A 540 12.01 -17.39 17.39
#